data_AF-F0V8I2-F1
#
_entry.id   AF-F0V8I2-F1
#
_cell.length_a   1.000
_cell.length_b   1.000
_cell.length_c   1.000
_cell.angle_alpha   90.00
_cell.angle_beta   90.00
_cell.angle_gamma   90.00
#
_symmetry.space_group_name_H-M   'P 1'
#
loop_
_entity.id
_entity.type
_entity.pdbx_description
1 polymer ?
#
loop_
_entity_poly.entity_id
_entity_poly.type
_entity_poly.pdbx_seq_one_letter_code
_entity_poly.pdbx_strand_id
1 'polypeptide(L)'
;MRLPVSSLSPCADDRPYVCFSWRYRDAFLTLSTDRRVILGHKGWSSAFATHCSEKDKWYFEVEVLPSETQSLRFIGYSPEGLPPLKAHWRVGWACRYQKYDVPIGGNAHSFALCGACNEVPTVATGGLRRPIASYGASHDLPELKEGDIIGCFLTLHEPRWWLPDPRKDPKLHEFLQAGILCSPDAPPPCVVNEGAWIEFSVNGQRLGRVFEGVIGNGVYHPAVSLYMGAKLKLNPGPDFAFPPPPSEGFQPCSDMRRPHIP
;
A
#
# COMPACT_ATOMS: atom_id res chain seq x y z
N MET A 1 24.30 -6.97 -29.61
CA MET A 1 23.04 -7.70 -29.82
C MET A 1 22.05 -7.18 -28.79
N ARG A 2 21.13 -6.27 -29.18
CA ARG A 2 20.15 -5.68 -28.25
C ARG A 2 19.10 -6.75 -27.95
N LEU A 3 18.91 -7.10 -26.67
CA LEU A 3 17.81 -7.94 -26.24
C LEU A 3 16.48 -7.26 -26.64
N PRO A 4 15.48 -8.02 -27.12
CA PRO A 4 14.21 -7.43 -27.48
C PRO A 4 13.54 -6.87 -26.22
N VAL A 5 13.13 -5.61 -26.29
CA VAL A 5 12.19 -5.04 -25.33
C VAL A 5 10.91 -5.86 -25.47
N SER A 6 10.59 -6.66 -24.45
CA SER A 6 9.35 -7.43 -24.44
C SER A 6 8.19 -6.47 -24.66
N SER A 7 7.43 -6.65 -25.73
CA SER A 7 6.14 -6.01 -25.92
C SER A 7 5.31 -6.23 -24.67
N LEU A 8 5.03 -5.17 -23.91
CA LEU A 8 4.13 -5.21 -22.76
C LEU A 8 2.81 -5.80 -23.25
N SER A 9 2.43 -6.95 -22.70
CA SER A 9 1.13 -7.56 -22.96
C SER A 9 0.02 -6.57 -22.56
N PRO A 10 -1.01 -6.31 -23.39
CA PRO A 10 -2.03 -5.28 -23.14
C PRO A 10 -2.83 -5.41 -21.85
N CYS A 11 -2.80 -6.56 -21.16
CA CYS A 11 -3.48 -6.75 -19.89
C CYS A 11 -2.52 -7.34 -18.83
N ALA A 12 -1.66 -6.51 -18.26
CA ALA A 12 -0.77 -6.94 -17.18
C ALA A 12 -1.54 -7.34 -15.90
N ASP A 13 -2.80 -6.89 -15.76
CA ASP A 13 -3.70 -7.21 -14.64
C ASP A 13 -4.89 -8.04 -15.10
N ASP A 14 -4.65 -9.25 -15.60
CA ASP A 14 -5.64 -10.16 -16.18
C ASP A 14 -6.39 -11.05 -15.17
N ARG A 15 -5.84 -11.23 -13.96
CA ARG A 15 -6.38 -12.20 -12.97
C ARG A 15 -7.79 -11.85 -12.48
N PRO A 16 -8.71 -12.81 -12.35
CA PRO A 16 -10.10 -12.52 -11.92
C PRO A 16 -10.21 -12.14 -10.44
N TYR A 17 -9.13 -12.26 -9.66
CA TYR A 17 -9.08 -11.96 -8.23
C TYR A 17 -8.20 -10.74 -7.95
N VAL A 18 -8.43 -10.10 -6.81
CA VAL A 18 -7.60 -9.00 -6.28
C VAL A 18 -6.19 -9.51 -6.05
N CYS A 19 -5.14 -8.84 -6.48
CA CYS A 19 -3.74 -9.19 -6.18
C CYS A 19 -2.86 -7.95 -6.34
N PHE A 20 -1.55 -8.03 -6.11
CA PHE A 20 -0.67 -6.93 -6.50
C PHE A 20 -0.71 -6.72 -8.02
N SER A 21 -0.79 -5.47 -8.43
CA SER A 21 -0.90 -5.08 -9.84
C SER A 21 0.48 -5.11 -10.51
N TRP A 22 0.54 -5.59 -11.75
CA TRP A 22 1.73 -5.42 -12.60
C TRP A 22 1.86 -3.99 -13.11
N ARG A 23 0.75 -3.25 -13.22
CA ARG A 23 0.69 -1.87 -13.72
C ARG A 23 0.93 -0.83 -12.64
N TYR A 24 0.46 -1.06 -11.43
CA TYR A 24 0.50 -0.11 -10.31
C TYR A 24 1.61 -0.46 -9.33
N ARG A 25 2.83 -0.64 -9.84
CA ARG A 25 4.00 -0.99 -9.03
C ARG A 25 5.29 -0.43 -9.63
N ASP A 26 6.31 -0.38 -8.80
CA ASP A 26 7.68 -0.18 -9.27
C ASP A 26 8.21 -1.42 -9.99
N ALA A 27 9.00 -1.22 -11.04
CA ALA A 27 9.54 -2.29 -11.85
C ALA A 27 10.50 -3.21 -11.08
N PHE A 28 11.22 -2.71 -10.07
CA PHE A 28 12.20 -3.45 -9.26
C PHE A 28 11.58 -4.39 -8.23
N LEU A 29 10.27 -4.31 -8.00
CA LEU A 29 9.58 -5.24 -7.10
C LEU A 29 9.38 -6.59 -7.76
N THR A 30 9.70 -7.67 -7.05
CA THR A 30 9.47 -9.03 -7.53
C THR A 30 8.13 -9.55 -7.01
N LEU A 31 7.30 -10.09 -7.92
CA LEU A 31 6.03 -10.70 -7.59
C LEU A 31 6.12 -12.23 -7.74
N SER A 32 5.49 -12.94 -6.81
CA SER A 32 5.15 -14.36 -6.96
C SER A 32 4.18 -14.59 -8.13
N THR A 33 4.08 -15.84 -8.59
CA THR A 33 3.24 -16.23 -9.74
C THR A 33 1.76 -15.89 -9.57
N ASP A 34 1.23 -16.01 -8.35
CA ASP A 34 -0.15 -15.66 -8.01
C ASP A 34 -0.33 -14.16 -7.70
N ARG A 35 0.77 -13.40 -7.62
CA ARG A 35 0.87 -11.98 -7.27
C ARG A 35 0.33 -11.66 -5.87
N ARG A 36 0.42 -12.62 -4.95
CA ARG A 36 0.07 -12.44 -3.53
C ARG A 36 1.27 -12.07 -2.68
N VAL A 37 2.42 -12.64 -3.00
CA VAL A 37 3.70 -12.31 -2.34
C VAL A 37 4.46 -11.30 -3.18
N ILE A 38 5.01 -10.30 -2.50
CA ILE A 38 5.86 -9.26 -3.08
C ILE A 38 7.17 -9.13 -2.29
N LEU A 39 8.27 -8.96 -3.02
CA LEU A 39 9.61 -8.79 -2.48
C LEU A 39 10.20 -7.45 -2.94
N GLY A 40 10.68 -6.68 -1.96
CA GLY A 40 11.39 -5.43 -2.15
C GLY A 40 12.86 -5.62 -2.48
N HIS A 41 13.47 -4.57 -3.01
CA HIS A 41 14.91 -4.53 -3.29
C HIS A 41 15.60 -3.54 -2.35
N LYS A 42 16.65 -2.83 -2.79
CA LYS A 42 17.42 -1.91 -1.93
C LYS A 42 16.67 -0.62 -1.59
N GLY A 43 16.11 0.04 -2.61
CA GLY A 43 15.40 1.31 -2.47
C GLY A 43 13.97 1.13 -1.99
N TRP A 44 13.33 2.24 -1.62
CA TRP A 44 11.88 2.23 -1.41
C TRP A 44 11.19 1.98 -2.74
N SER A 45 10.19 1.11 -2.73
CA SER A 45 9.38 0.81 -3.90
C SER A 45 8.00 0.39 -3.43
N SER A 46 6.97 0.78 -4.18
CA SER A 46 5.57 0.59 -3.84
C SER A 46 4.84 -0.28 -4.87
N ALA A 47 3.83 -0.99 -4.41
CA ALA A 47 2.88 -1.70 -5.25
C ALA A 47 1.47 -1.59 -4.68
N PHE A 48 0.50 -1.40 -5.55
CA PHE A 48 -0.91 -1.30 -5.20
C PHE A 48 -1.65 -2.55 -5.68
N ALA A 49 -2.76 -2.87 -5.04
CA ALA A 49 -3.64 -3.95 -5.47
C ALA A 49 -4.41 -3.56 -6.75
N THR A 50 -4.85 -4.58 -7.50
CA THR A 50 -5.58 -4.42 -8.77
C THR A 50 -6.96 -3.79 -8.62
N HIS A 51 -7.56 -3.85 -7.43
CA HIS A 51 -8.91 -3.36 -7.15
C HIS A 51 -8.86 -2.24 -6.10
N CYS A 52 -9.94 -1.46 -6.05
CA CYS A 52 -10.05 -0.26 -5.23
C CYS A 52 -11.51 0.07 -4.90
N SER A 53 -11.70 1.01 -3.98
CA SER A 53 -13.01 1.61 -3.73
C SER A 53 -12.91 3.11 -3.44
N GLU A 54 -14.03 3.81 -3.59
CA GLU A 54 -14.20 5.25 -3.31
C GLU A 54 -15.14 5.52 -2.13
N LYS A 55 -15.81 4.48 -1.61
CA LYS A 55 -16.79 4.54 -0.52
C LYS A 55 -16.90 3.19 0.19
N ASP A 56 -17.70 3.12 1.24
CA ASP A 56 -17.96 1.94 2.08
C ASP A 56 -16.81 1.56 3.03
N LYS A 57 -16.98 0.44 3.74
CA LYS A 57 -16.04 -0.09 4.72
C LYS A 57 -15.31 -1.31 4.20
N TRP A 58 -13.99 -1.27 4.24
CA TRP A 58 -13.13 -2.29 3.66
C TRP A 58 -12.05 -2.79 4.61
N TYR A 59 -11.71 -4.06 4.47
CA TYR A 59 -10.70 -4.72 5.25
C TYR A 59 -9.83 -5.66 4.39
N PHE A 60 -8.53 -5.64 4.66
CA PHE A 60 -7.59 -6.65 4.20
C PHE A 60 -6.50 -6.91 5.23
N GLU A 61 -5.78 -8.01 5.05
CA GLU A 61 -4.62 -8.40 5.84
C GLU A 61 -3.35 -8.45 5.00
N VAL A 62 -2.21 -8.22 5.65
CA VAL A 62 -0.89 -8.47 5.09
C VAL A 62 -0.05 -9.23 6.10
N GLU A 63 0.49 -10.36 5.67
CA GLU A 63 1.45 -11.14 6.46
C GLU A 63 2.87 -10.60 6.20
N VAL A 64 3.60 -10.33 7.28
CA VAL A 64 5.01 -9.95 7.24
C VAL A 64 5.86 -11.22 7.09
N LEU A 65 6.43 -11.45 5.92
CA LEU A 65 7.24 -12.64 5.66
C LEU A 65 8.71 -12.42 6.04
N PRO A 66 9.49 -13.51 6.20
CA PRO A 66 10.93 -13.40 6.38
C PRO A 66 11.59 -12.54 5.31
N SER A 67 12.39 -11.57 5.77
CA SER A 67 13.07 -10.65 4.87
C SER A 67 14.21 -11.33 4.10
N GLU A 68 14.51 -10.86 2.89
CA GLU A 68 15.59 -11.38 2.06
C GLU A 68 16.79 -10.42 2.02
N THR A 69 17.11 -9.80 3.16
CA THR A 69 18.26 -8.87 3.27
C THR A 69 19.58 -9.50 2.81
N GLN A 70 19.77 -10.79 3.08
CA GLN A 70 20.97 -11.56 2.73
C GLN A 70 21.14 -11.78 1.22
N SER A 71 20.08 -11.67 0.42
CA SER A 71 20.16 -11.80 -1.05
C SER A 71 20.60 -10.51 -1.74
N LEU A 72 20.59 -9.38 -1.02
CA LEU A 72 21.00 -8.09 -1.55
C LEU A 72 22.51 -8.05 -1.81
N ARG A 73 22.90 -7.35 -2.88
CA ARG A 73 24.30 -7.20 -3.32
C ARG A 73 24.61 -5.73 -3.53
N PHE A 74 25.61 -5.18 -2.87
CA PHE A 74 26.02 -3.78 -3.03
C PHE A 74 27.34 -3.71 -3.79
N ILE A 75 27.40 -2.88 -4.82
CA ILE A 75 28.61 -2.72 -5.62
C ILE A 75 29.71 -2.20 -4.71
N GLY A 76 30.88 -2.84 -4.75
CA GLY A 76 32.03 -2.48 -3.92
C GLY A 76 32.06 -3.09 -2.53
N TYR A 77 31.08 -3.92 -2.15
CA TYR A 77 31.04 -4.63 -0.86
C TYR A 77 31.01 -6.14 -1.08
N SER A 78 31.80 -6.90 -0.31
CA SER A 78 31.58 -8.34 -0.19
C SER A 78 30.35 -8.61 0.68
N PRO A 79 29.66 -9.74 0.50
CA PRO A 79 28.54 -10.11 1.36
C PRO A 79 28.88 -10.13 2.85
N GLU A 80 30.09 -10.55 3.24
CA GLU A 80 30.51 -10.57 4.65
C GLU A 80 30.88 -9.18 5.22
N GLY A 81 31.13 -8.19 4.36
CA GLY A 81 31.55 -6.84 4.75
C GLY A 81 30.39 -5.85 4.93
N LEU A 82 29.15 -6.29 4.74
CA LEU A 82 27.98 -5.41 4.89
C LEU A 82 27.58 -5.25 6.35
N PRO A 83 27.21 -4.04 6.80
CA PRO A 83 26.57 -3.88 8.09
C PRO A 83 25.23 -4.65 8.11
N PRO A 84 24.72 -5.01 9.30
CA PRO A 84 23.39 -5.63 9.42
C PRO A 84 22.34 -4.78 8.72
N LEU A 85 21.75 -5.33 7.66
CA LEU A 85 20.71 -4.67 6.89
C LEU A 85 19.37 -4.86 7.59
N LYS A 86 18.58 -3.78 7.64
CA LYS A 86 17.23 -3.81 8.22
C LYS A 86 16.19 -3.59 7.14
N ALA A 87 15.30 -4.56 6.99
CA ALA A 87 14.15 -4.47 6.12
C ALA A 87 13.09 -3.57 6.75
N HIS A 88 12.53 -2.65 5.97
CA HIS A 88 11.42 -1.80 6.39
C HIS A 88 10.27 -1.94 5.40
N TRP A 89 9.05 -1.79 5.89
CA TRP A 89 7.86 -1.84 5.08
C TRP A 89 6.84 -0.78 5.49
N ARG A 90 5.94 -0.48 4.56
CA ARG A 90 4.74 0.30 4.79
C ARG A 90 3.54 -0.46 4.23
N VAL A 91 2.44 -0.52 4.98
CA VAL A 91 1.20 -1.16 4.57
C VAL A 91 0.04 -0.21 4.84
N GLY A 92 -0.88 -0.07 3.89
CA GLY A 92 -2.09 0.71 4.10
C GLY A 92 -2.82 1.03 2.80
N TRP A 93 -3.19 2.29 2.63
CA TRP A 93 -4.12 2.74 1.60
C TRP A 93 -3.51 3.89 0.80
N ALA A 94 -3.69 3.87 -0.52
CA ALA A 94 -3.22 4.96 -1.37
C ALA A 94 -4.09 5.17 -2.60
N CYS A 95 -4.26 6.44 -2.97
CA CYS A 95 -4.68 6.84 -4.31
C CYS A 95 -3.48 6.79 -5.27
N ARG A 96 -3.75 6.62 -6.58
CA ARG A 96 -2.73 6.58 -7.64
C ARG A 96 -2.19 7.98 -7.99
N TYR A 97 -1.77 8.75 -6.99
CA TYR A 97 -1.28 10.14 -7.11
C TYR A 97 0.20 10.30 -6.78
N GLN A 98 0.96 9.20 -6.84
CA GLN A 98 2.41 9.17 -6.67
C GLN A 98 3.05 8.25 -7.69
N LYS A 99 4.36 8.43 -7.90
CA LYS A 99 5.20 7.41 -8.53
C LYS A 99 5.31 6.19 -7.62
N TYR A 100 5.69 5.06 -8.19
CA TYR A 100 5.83 3.81 -7.43
C TYR A 100 7.23 3.60 -6.87
N ASP A 101 8.23 4.41 -7.24
CA ASP A 101 9.60 4.41 -6.68
C ASP A 101 9.70 5.16 -5.33
N VAL A 102 8.57 5.64 -4.80
CA VAL A 102 8.48 6.32 -3.50
C VAL A 102 7.53 5.57 -2.56
N PRO A 103 7.74 5.65 -1.23
CA PRO A 103 6.89 4.95 -0.28
C PRO A 103 5.52 5.61 -0.10
N ILE A 104 4.47 4.82 0.14
CA ILE A 104 3.14 5.31 0.57
C ILE A 104 3.25 6.05 1.91
N GLY A 105 2.36 7.01 2.14
CA GLY A 105 2.46 7.96 3.26
C GLY A 105 3.34 9.18 2.92
N GLY A 106 3.86 9.27 1.70
CA GLY A 106 4.66 10.40 1.21
C GLY A 106 3.85 11.62 0.77
N ASN A 107 2.53 11.48 0.62
CA ASN A 107 1.62 12.56 0.21
C ASN A 107 0.32 12.52 1.04
N ALA A 108 -0.55 13.51 0.84
CA ALA A 108 -1.81 13.64 1.58
C ALA A 108 -2.90 12.62 1.19
N HIS A 109 -2.67 11.80 0.16
CA HIS A 109 -3.62 10.81 -0.38
C HIS A 109 -3.12 9.37 -0.21
N SER A 110 -2.16 9.17 0.69
CA SER A 110 -1.62 7.87 1.03
C SER A 110 -1.36 7.81 2.54
N PHE A 111 -1.69 6.66 3.12
CA PHE A 111 -1.76 6.45 4.56
C PHE A 111 -1.19 5.08 4.87
N ALA A 112 -0.26 5.00 5.81
CA ALA A 112 0.44 3.76 6.07
C ALA A 112 0.76 3.52 7.54
N LEU A 113 0.66 2.25 7.94
CA LEU A 113 1.41 1.70 9.06
C LEU A 113 2.84 1.41 8.57
N CYS A 114 3.84 1.91 9.29
CA CYS A 114 5.25 1.74 9.02
C CYS A 114 5.85 0.77 10.03
N GLY A 115 6.57 -0.24 9.54
CA GLY A 115 7.11 -1.31 10.39
C GLY A 115 8.46 -1.84 9.94
N ALA A 116 9.14 -2.46 10.90
CA ALA A 116 10.34 -3.26 10.73
C ALA A 116 10.45 -4.24 11.91
N CYS A 117 11.15 -5.36 11.72
CA CYS A 117 11.33 -6.35 12.77
C CYS A 117 12.05 -5.73 13.99
N ASN A 118 11.56 -6.05 15.19
CA ASN A 118 11.98 -5.51 16.49
C ASN A 118 11.84 -3.97 16.57
N GLU A 119 10.79 -3.42 15.98
CA GLU A 119 10.40 -2.01 16.17
C GLU A 119 8.92 -1.89 16.54
N VAL A 120 8.61 -0.86 17.31
CA VAL A 120 7.24 -0.42 17.54
C VAL A 120 6.68 0.22 16.27
N PRO A 121 5.43 -0.08 15.87
CA PRO A 121 4.84 0.50 14.68
C PRO A 121 4.64 2.01 14.81
N THR A 122 4.69 2.68 13.67
CA THR A 122 4.42 4.12 13.51
C THR A 122 3.50 4.31 12.31
N VAL A 123 2.98 5.51 12.10
CA VAL A 123 2.13 5.80 10.95
C VAL A 123 2.71 6.93 10.10
N ALA A 124 2.40 6.94 8.80
CA ALA A 124 2.85 7.98 7.89
C ALA A 124 1.76 8.46 6.92
N THR A 125 1.70 9.78 6.75
CA THR A 125 0.93 10.48 5.72
C THR A 125 1.51 11.87 5.47
N GLY A 126 1.29 12.46 4.30
CA GLY A 126 1.75 13.82 3.99
C GLY A 126 3.26 14.01 4.06
N GLY A 127 4.05 12.93 3.89
CA GLY A 127 5.50 12.98 4.04
C GLY A 127 6.00 12.96 5.48
N LEU A 128 5.10 12.87 6.46
CA LEU A 128 5.43 12.87 7.89
C LEU A 128 5.18 11.49 8.49
N ARG A 129 6.17 10.99 9.24
CA ARG A 129 6.07 9.80 10.09
C ARG A 129 5.78 10.23 11.53
N ARG A 130 4.80 9.62 12.19
CA ARG A 130 4.40 9.94 13.56
C ARG A 130 4.21 8.68 14.41
N PRO A 131 4.50 8.72 15.72
CA PRO A 131 4.11 7.66 16.64
C PRO A 131 2.58 7.52 16.70
N ILE A 132 2.08 6.29 16.82
CA ILE A 132 0.63 6.05 16.93
C ILE A 132 0.05 6.71 18.18
N ALA A 133 0.82 6.79 19.28
CA ALA A 133 0.42 7.49 20.50
C ALA A 133 0.01 8.96 20.28
N SER A 134 0.49 9.61 19.21
CA SER A 134 0.06 10.98 18.85
C SER A 134 -1.41 11.07 18.42
N TYR A 135 -2.06 9.93 18.17
CA TYR A 135 -3.48 9.80 17.84
C TYR A 135 -4.31 9.25 19.00
N GLY A 136 -3.76 9.22 20.22
CA GLY A 136 -4.51 8.83 21.42
C GLY A 136 -4.53 7.34 21.71
N ALA A 137 -3.64 6.54 21.11
CA ALA A 137 -3.49 5.14 21.52
C ALA A 137 -3.07 5.04 22.99
N SER A 138 -3.85 4.31 23.77
CA SER A 138 -3.74 4.19 25.23
C SER A 138 -3.05 2.91 25.72
N HIS A 139 -2.59 2.06 24.80
CA HIS A 139 -2.03 0.75 25.11
C HIS A 139 -0.59 0.63 24.61
N ASP A 140 0.19 -0.19 25.29
CA ASP A 140 1.53 -0.56 24.83
C ASP A 140 1.43 -1.24 23.45
N LEU A 141 2.20 -0.71 22.52
CA LEU A 141 2.23 -1.19 21.14
C LEU A 141 3.17 -2.39 21.06
N PRO A 142 2.77 -3.49 20.37
CA PRO A 142 3.63 -4.64 20.22
C PRO A 142 4.86 -4.30 19.35
N GLU A 143 6.01 -4.87 19.69
CA GLU A 143 7.12 -4.92 18.74
C GLU A 143 6.76 -5.84 17.58
N LEU A 144 7.00 -5.34 16.36
CA LEU A 144 6.70 -6.07 15.14
C LEU A 144 7.75 -7.15 14.90
N LYS A 145 7.30 -8.28 14.35
CA LYS A 145 8.16 -9.40 13.96
C LYS A 145 7.70 -10.05 12.67
N GLU A 146 8.56 -10.91 12.14
CA GLU A 146 8.19 -11.79 11.03
C GLU A 146 7.08 -12.75 11.48
N GLY A 147 6.13 -13.01 10.58
CA GLY A 147 4.90 -13.78 10.84
C GLY A 147 3.72 -12.96 11.35
N ASP A 148 3.90 -11.69 11.71
CA ASP A 148 2.79 -10.83 12.14
C ASP A 148 1.80 -10.58 10.99
N ILE A 149 0.51 -10.55 11.34
CA ILE A 149 -0.59 -10.23 10.43
C ILE A 149 -1.04 -8.79 10.69
N ILE A 150 -0.87 -7.93 9.69
CA ILE A 150 -1.27 -6.54 9.72
C ILE A 150 -2.67 -6.41 9.12
N GLY A 151 -3.65 -6.07 9.94
CA GLY A 151 -5.01 -5.74 9.50
C GLY A 151 -5.13 -4.27 9.14
N CYS A 152 -5.82 -3.95 8.05
CA CYS A 152 -5.98 -2.60 7.52
C CYS A 152 -7.45 -2.27 7.31
N PHE A 153 -7.97 -1.32 8.10
CA PHE A 153 -9.37 -0.87 8.06
C PHE A 153 -9.46 0.45 7.31
N LEU A 154 -10.50 0.60 6.50
CA LEU A 154 -10.85 1.84 5.85
C LEU A 154 -12.36 2.03 5.89
N THR A 155 -12.80 3.17 6.40
CA THR A 155 -14.18 3.63 6.24
C THR A 155 -14.18 4.88 5.38
N LEU A 156 -14.94 4.84 4.28
CA LEU A 156 -15.21 5.97 3.40
C LEU A 156 -16.71 6.21 3.31
N HIS A 157 -17.13 7.47 3.27
CA HIS A 157 -18.52 7.84 2.98
C HIS A 157 -18.68 8.18 1.50
N GLU A 158 -19.93 8.20 1.04
CA GLU A 158 -20.26 8.61 -0.32
C GLU A 158 -19.64 9.99 -0.63
N PRO A 159 -18.78 10.12 -1.64
CA PRO A 159 -18.09 11.37 -1.91
C PRO A 159 -19.10 12.45 -2.31
N ARG A 160 -19.04 13.62 -1.66
CA ARG A 160 -19.87 14.78 -2.04
C ARG A 160 -19.32 15.53 -3.25
N TRP A 161 -18.08 15.23 -3.64
CA TRP A 161 -17.39 15.87 -4.74
C TRP A 161 -16.42 14.89 -5.38
N TRP A 162 -16.44 14.82 -6.71
CA TRP A 162 -15.55 13.97 -7.50
C TRP A 162 -14.47 14.81 -8.15
N LEU A 163 -13.26 14.25 -8.13
CA LEU A 163 -12.15 14.77 -8.91
C LEU A 163 -12.48 14.71 -10.41
N PRO A 164 -12.11 15.74 -11.19
CA PRO A 164 -12.21 15.67 -12.64
C PRO A 164 -11.49 14.42 -13.17
N ASP A 165 -12.09 13.73 -14.15
CA ASP A 165 -11.48 12.52 -14.71
C ASP A 165 -10.15 12.86 -15.41
N PRO A 166 -8.99 12.45 -14.86
CA PRO A 166 -7.69 12.80 -15.40
C PRO A 166 -7.45 12.18 -16.78
N ARG A 167 -8.21 11.15 -17.17
CA ARG A 167 -8.08 10.46 -18.46
C ARG A 167 -8.44 11.35 -19.66
N LYS A 168 -9.15 12.44 -19.42
CA LYS A 168 -9.53 13.40 -20.45
C LYS A 168 -8.47 14.48 -20.68
N ASP A 169 -7.45 14.56 -19.82
CA ASP A 169 -6.37 15.54 -19.96
C ASP A 169 -5.19 14.94 -20.77
N PRO A 170 -4.94 15.40 -22.00
CA PRO A 170 -3.84 14.88 -22.82
C PRO A 170 -2.46 15.13 -22.18
N LYS A 171 -2.30 16.12 -21.29
CA LYS A 171 -1.04 16.40 -20.59
C LYS A 171 -0.66 15.29 -19.61
N LEU A 172 -1.62 14.44 -19.22
CA LEU A 172 -1.39 13.35 -18.29
C LEU A 172 -1.08 12.02 -18.98
N HIS A 173 -0.96 11.98 -20.31
CA HIS A 173 -0.82 10.74 -21.07
C HIS A 173 0.27 9.80 -20.52
N GLU A 174 1.49 10.31 -20.29
CA GLU A 174 2.61 9.50 -19.78
C GLU A 174 2.34 8.94 -18.38
N PHE A 175 1.77 9.77 -17.49
CA PHE A 175 1.39 9.35 -16.14
C PHE A 175 0.29 8.28 -16.18
N LEU A 176 -0.72 8.46 -17.03
CA LEU A 176 -1.82 7.50 -17.20
C LEU A 176 -1.33 6.16 -17.76
N GLN A 177 -0.37 6.17 -18.70
CA GLN A 177 0.29 4.95 -19.18
C GLN A 177 1.00 4.22 -18.04
N ALA A 178 1.73 4.96 -17.19
CA ALA A 178 2.32 4.44 -15.97
C ALA A 178 1.28 4.08 -14.88
N GLY A 179 -0.02 4.29 -15.11
CA GLY A 179 -1.07 3.99 -14.15
C GLY A 179 -1.21 5.01 -13.02
N ILE A 180 -0.64 6.20 -13.16
CA ILE A 180 -0.74 7.33 -12.23
C ILE A 180 -1.84 8.28 -12.75
N LEU A 181 -2.71 8.74 -11.86
CA LEU A 181 -3.92 9.51 -12.17
C LEU A 181 -3.74 11.03 -12.05
N CYS A 182 -2.52 11.52 -11.89
CA CYS A 182 -2.20 12.94 -11.88
C CYS A 182 -0.72 13.15 -12.22
N SER A 183 -0.29 14.40 -12.37
CA SER A 183 1.11 14.74 -12.24
C SER A 183 1.52 14.58 -10.76
N PRO A 184 2.55 13.80 -10.41
CA PRO A 184 3.02 13.66 -9.02
C PRO A 184 3.48 14.99 -8.39
N ASP A 185 3.89 15.96 -9.19
CA ASP A 185 4.33 17.29 -8.72
C ASP A 185 3.14 18.24 -8.48
N ALA A 186 1.95 17.89 -8.96
CA ALA A 186 0.72 18.63 -8.79
C ALA A 186 -0.45 17.67 -8.49
N PRO A 187 -0.42 16.99 -7.32
CA PRO A 187 -1.50 16.10 -6.94
C PRO A 187 -2.80 16.90 -6.70
N PRO A 188 -3.96 16.25 -6.82
CA PRO A 188 -5.24 16.91 -6.59
C PRO A 188 -5.37 17.45 -5.15
N PRO A 189 -6.19 18.49 -4.92
CA PRO A 189 -6.45 18.98 -3.57
C PRO A 189 -7.12 17.90 -2.71
N CYS A 190 -6.79 17.86 -1.43
CA CYS A 190 -7.45 16.98 -0.47
C CYS A 190 -8.78 17.61 -0.04
N VAL A 191 -9.88 17.16 -0.65
CA VAL A 191 -11.25 17.48 -0.20
C VAL A 191 -11.66 16.41 0.80
N VAL A 192 -11.68 16.74 2.09
CA VAL A 192 -11.91 15.77 3.18
C VAL A 192 -13.23 15.03 2.99
N ASN A 193 -13.19 13.70 3.14
CA ASN A 193 -14.35 12.84 3.25
C ASN A 193 -14.79 12.83 4.72
N GLU A 194 -15.81 13.62 5.05
CA GLU A 194 -16.28 13.80 6.42
C GLU A 194 -16.66 12.45 7.06
N GLY A 195 -16.08 12.14 8.23
CA GLY A 195 -16.32 10.90 8.94
C GLY A 195 -15.56 9.67 8.41
N ALA A 196 -14.69 9.84 7.41
CA ALA A 196 -13.75 8.80 7.00
C ALA A 196 -12.63 8.64 8.04
N TRP A 197 -12.18 7.40 8.20
CA TRP A 197 -11.09 7.06 9.11
C TRP A 197 -10.38 5.77 8.64
N ILE A 198 -9.14 5.62 9.08
CA ILE A 198 -8.32 4.43 8.90
C ILE A 198 -7.96 3.89 10.28
N GLU A 199 -7.80 2.58 10.38
CA GLU A 199 -7.27 1.93 11.57
C GLU A 199 -6.37 0.77 11.13
N PHE A 200 -5.45 0.38 12.01
CA PHE A 200 -4.62 -0.78 11.81
C PHE A 200 -4.71 -1.73 12.99
N SER A 201 -4.39 -3.00 12.76
CA SER A 201 -4.21 -3.99 13.82
C SER A 201 -2.97 -4.84 13.59
N VAL A 202 -2.37 -5.34 14.66
CA VAL A 202 -1.33 -6.38 14.61
C VAL A 202 -1.90 -7.62 15.28
N ASN A 203 -1.99 -8.74 14.56
CA ASN A 203 -2.54 -10.00 15.06
C ASN A 203 -3.93 -9.82 15.71
N GLY A 204 -4.80 -9.04 15.06
CA GLY A 204 -6.14 -8.70 15.55
C GLY A 204 -6.20 -7.60 16.63
N GLN A 205 -5.09 -7.28 17.31
CA GLN A 205 -5.05 -6.19 18.29
C GLN A 205 -5.09 -4.84 17.59
N ARG A 206 -6.20 -4.10 17.81
CA ARG A 206 -6.44 -2.75 17.28
C ARG A 206 -5.44 -1.74 17.83
N LEU A 207 -4.89 -0.91 16.94
CA LEU A 207 -3.96 0.16 17.30
C LEU A 207 -4.66 1.51 17.49
N GLY A 208 -5.98 1.57 17.32
CA GLY A 208 -6.79 2.78 17.39
C GLY A 208 -6.95 3.47 16.03
N ARG A 209 -7.99 4.30 15.93
CA ARG A 209 -8.26 5.07 14.71
C ARG A 209 -7.17 6.11 14.49
N VAL A 210 -6.58 6.05 13.30
CA VAL A 210 -5.56 6.97 12.82
C VAL A 210 -6.06 7.64 11.55
N PHE A 211 -5.64 8.89 11.32
CA PHE A 211 -6.00 9.66 10.14
C PHE A 211 -7.49 10.03 10.01
N GLU A 212 -8.25 10.06 11.10
CA GLU A 212 -9.59 10.66 11.10
C GLU A 212 -9.50 12.16 10.78
N GLY A 213 -10.40 12.63 9.90
CA GLY A 213 -10.48 14.05 9.51
C GLY A 213 -9.44 14.55 8.51
N VAL A 214 -8.52 13.70 8.03
CA VAL A 214 -7.50 14.07 7.02
C VAL A 214 -7.61 13.29 5.72
N ILE A 215 -8.48 12.29 5.65
CA ILE A 215 -8.69 11.45 4.47
C ILE A 215 -9.54 12.23 3.46
N GLY A 216 -9.02 12.40 2.25
CA GLY A 216 -9.72 13.05 1.15
C GLY A 216 -10.59 12.10 0.32
N ASN A 217 -11.50 12.65 -0.46
CA ASN A 217 -12.18 11.92 -1.53
C ASN A 217 -11.16 11.38 -2.53
N GLY A 218 -11.32 10.13 -2.95
CA GLY A 218 -10.38 9.48 -3.85
C GLY A 218 -10.69 8.00 -4.03
N VAL A 219 -9.93 7.38 -4.93
CA VAL A 219 -10.03 5.95 -5.23
C VAL A 219 -8.87 5.24 -4.55
N TYR A 220 -9.15 4.62 -3.41
CA TYR A 220 -8.15 4.02 -2.54
C TYR A 220 -7.92 2.54 -2.90
N HIS A 221 -6.65 2.20 -3.08
CA HIS A 221 -6.19 0.83 -3.25
C HIS A 221 -5.52 0.35 -1.95
N PRO A 222 -5.67 -0.94 -1.58
CA PRO A 222 -4.69 -1.61 -0.74
C PRO A 222 -3.29 -1.42 -1.34
N ALA A 223 -2.34 -0.96 -0.54
CA ALA A 223 -1.03 -0.57 -1.01
C ALA A 223 0.07 -0.93 -0.01
N VAL A 224 1.25 -1.24 -0.55
CA VAL A 224 2.44 -1.52 0.25
C VAL A 224 3.66 -0.79 -0.31
N SER A 225 4.64 -0.55 0.55
CA SER A 225 6.00 -0.17 0.16
C SER A 225 7.02 -1.03 0.87
N LEU A 226 8.09 -1.38 0.17
CA LEU A 226 9.12 -2.29 0.65
C LEU A 226 10.49 -1.62 0.52
N TYR A 227 11.36 -1.90 1.49
CA TYR A 227 12.73 -1.40 1.55
C TYR A 227 13.66 -2.47 2.09
N MET A 228 14.87 -2.54 1.52
CA MET A 228 15.94 -3.45 1.92
C MET A 228 15.50 -4.91 2.08
N GLY A 229 14.91 -5.48 1.02
CA GLY A 229 14.57 -6.91 1.00
C GLY A 229 13.36 -7.29 1.86
N ALA A 230 12.55 -6.31 2.30
CA ALA A 230 11.26 -6.61 2.94
C ALA A 230 10.39 -7.47 2.02
N LYS A 231 9.62 -8.38 2.62
CA LYS A 231 8.76 -9.32 1.91
C LYS A 231 7.41 -9.40 2.59
N LEU A 232 6.34 -9.30 1.81
CA LEU A 232 4.96 -9.23 2.32
C LEU A 232 4.05 -10.13 1.50
N LYS A 233 2.98 -10.62 2.13
CA LYS A 233 1.93 -11.38 1.45
C LYS A 233 0.55 -10.78 1.69
N LEU A 234 -0.14 -10.46 0.61
CA LEU A 234 -1.47 -9.87 0.60
C LEU A 234 -2.55 -10.95 0.80
N ASN A 235 -3.45 -10.71 1.75
CA ASN A 235 -4.71 -11.42 1.91
C ASN A 235 -5.89 -10.41 1.81
N PRO A 236 -6.61 -10.35 0.68
CA PRO A 236 -7.72 -9.43 0.48
C PRO A 236 -9.03 -9.96 1.08
N GLY A 237 -9.02 -11.16 1.66
CA GLY A 237 -10.21 -11.88 2.10
C GLY A 237 -10.82 -12.81 1.05
N PRO A 238 -11.95 -13.46 1.39
CA PRO A 238 -12.69 -13.31 2.65
C PRO A 238 -12.08 -14.08 3.85
N ASP A 239 -11.16 -15.00 3.59
CA ASP A 239 -10.59 -15.88 4.62
C ASP A 239 -9.45 -15.18 5.40
N PHE A 240 -9.81 -14.47 6.46
CA PHE A 240 -8.88 -13.74 7.32
C PHE A 240 -8.40 -14.57 8.52
N ALA A 241 -7.17 -14.31 8.97
CA ALA A 241 -6.68 -14.85 10.23
C ALA A 241 -7.33 -14.15 11.43
N PHE A 242 -7.57 -12.84 11.31
CA PHE A 242 -8.14 -11.97 12.34
C PHE A 242 -9.27 -11.10 11.76
N PRO A 243 -10.42 -11.70 11.37
CA PRO A 243 -11.52 -10.96 10.76
C PRO A 243 -12.10 -9.90 11.71
N PRO A 244 -12.56 -8.74 11.20
CA PRO A 244 -13.36 -7.80 11.99
C PRO A 244 -14.67 -8.44 12.45
N PRO A 245 -15.24 -7.98 13.59
CA PRO A 245 -16.57 -8.36 14.01
C PRO A 245 -17.62 -8.08 12.92
N PRO A 246 -18.52 -9.03 12.59
CA PRO A 246 -19.54 -8.84 11.58
C PRO A 246 -20.45 -7.62 11.81
N SER A 247 -20.67 -7.25 13.08
CA SER A 247 -21.46 -6.07 13.48
C SER A 247 -20.88 -4.74 13.01
N GLU A 248 -19.59 -4.68 12.68
CA GLU A 248 -18.96 -3.45 12.19
C GLU A 248 -19.21 -3.20 10.69
N GLY A 249 -19.63 -4.23 9.95
CA GLY A 249 -20.02 -4.13 8.54
C GLY A 249 -18.84 -3.95 7.57
N PHE A 250 -17.65 -4.44 7.91
CA PHE A 250 -16.50 -4.44 7.01
C PHE A 250 -16.63 -5.52 5.95
N GLN A 251 -16.39 -5.14 4.69
CA GLN A 251 -16.34 -6.05 3.55
C GLN A 251 -14.89 -6.42 3.24
N PRO A 252 -14.63 -7.65 2.75
CA PRO A 252 -13.29 -8.02 2.31
C PRO A 252 -12.94 -7.24 1.04
N CYS A 253 -11.68 -6.81 0.94
CA CYS A 253 -11.19 -6.16 -0.28
C CYS A 253 -11.33 -7.05 -1.53
N SER A 254 -11.48 -8.37 -1.40
CA SER A 254 -11.80 -9.28 -2.50
C SER A 254 -13.05 -8.89 -3.30
N ASP A 255 -13.98 -8.16 -2.64
CA ASP A 255 -15.26 -7.75 -3.22
C ASP A 255 -15.19 -6.35 -3.85
N MET A 256 -14.04 -5.68 -3.75
CA MET A 256 -13.79 -4.42 -4.46
C MET A 256 -13.88 -4.62 -5.97
N ARG A 257 -14.03 -3.50 -6.69
CA ARG A 257 -14.09 -3.49 -8.15
C ARG A 257 -12.77 -3.04 -8.75
N ARG A 258 -12.53 -3.47 -9.99
CA ARG A 258 -11.42 -2.93 -10.78
C ARG A 258 -11.66 -1.45 -11.03
N PRO A 259 -10.62 -0.60 -10.93
CA PRO A 259 -10.75 0.78 -11.39
C PRO A 259 -11.14 0.74 -12.87
N HIS A 260 -11.94 1.71 -13.30
CA HIS A 260 -12.19 1.89 -14.73
C HIS A 260 -10.84 2.11 -15.45
N ILE A 261 -10.50 1.19 -16.34
CA ILE A 261 -9.35 1.26 -17.25
C ILE A 261 -9.94 1.68 -18.60
N PRO A 262 -9.62 2.87 -19.13
CA PRO A 262 -10.05 3.26 -20.47
C PRO A 262 -9.40 2.36 -21.54
#